data_AF-G0HP33-F1
#
_entry.id   AF-G0HP33-F1
#
_cell.length_a   1.000
_cell.length_b   1.000
_cell.length_c   1.000
_cell.angle_alpha   90.00
_cell.angle_beta   90.00
_cell.angle_gamma   90.00
#
_symmetry.space_group_name_H-M   'P 1'
#
loop_
_entity.id
_entity.type
_entity.pdbx_description
1 polymer ?
#
loop_
_entity_poly.entity_id
_entity_poly.type
_entity_poly.pdbx_seq_one_letter_code
_entity_poly.pdbx_strand_id
1 'polypeptide(L)'
;MFGMVILTYILASVFAIAGMGAAGVLIPNYIAMGLGVHAAMLLGLTQNTAELTVATAMNWKKGLIEWRKVARVFVPAALFVPLGAYVNVHIPRVLVLVAFALFLLFALYRMLSSGMAEGGDGWKIYALGAVEGFTAGLIGMDAAPIALIAFSYLFRNPKKVSANTAATALGVSGVTLLTYTIILPRIPIAMETLVAVGTAGFLGGITGSLLMHRIKPLYVRYTMLAILSLALIEIVMKILTANVPETLHMLSVGAVVGAFLAFLYGMGRRMARRPSPAP
;
A
#
# COMPACT_ATOMS: atom_id res chain seq x y z
N MET A 1 -6.02 -17.43 17.96
CA MET A 1 -4.73 -16.71 18.02
C MET A 1 -3.69 -17.28 17.05
N PHE A 2 -3.36 -18.58 17.11
CA PHE A 2 -2.33 -19.19 16.26
C PHE A 2 -2.52 -18.97 14.74
N GLY A 3 -3.76 -19.11 14.23
CA GLY A 3 -4.08 -18.84 12.82
C GLY A 3 -3.81 -17.39 12.39
N MET A 4 -4.08 -16.40 13.26
CA MET A 4 -3.75 -14.99 12.99
C MET A 4 -2.25 -14.79 12.84
N VAL A 5 -1.45 -15.39 13.72
CA VAL A 5 0.02 -15.25 13.74
C VAL A 5 0.62 -15.83 12.47
N ILE A 6 0.20 -17.03 12.05
CA ILE A 6 0.66 -17.68 10.82
C ILE A 6 0.28 -16.84 9.59
N LEU A 7 -0.99 -16.45 9.50
CA LEU A 7 -1.47 -15.61 8.40
C LEU A 7 -0.68 -14.30 8.31
N THR A 8 -0.46 -13.66 9.46
CA THR A 8 0.33 -12.44 9.57
C THR A 8 1.76 -12.64 9.08
N TYR A 9 2.43 -13.69 9.54
CA TYR A 9 3.80 -13.99 9.12
C TYR A 9 3.91 -14.22 7.61
N ILE A 10 2.99 -15.00 7.02
CA ILE A 10 2.99 -15.30 5.58
C ILE A 10 2.75 -14.03 4.77
N LEU A 11 1.71 -13.26 5.12
CA LEU A 11 1.39 -12.02 4.39
C LEU A 11 2.50 -10.98 4.54
N ALA A 12 3.01 -10.77 5.75
CA ALA A 12 4.15 -9.87 5.98
C ALA A 12 5.38 -10.29 5.17
N SER A 13 5.65 -11.58 5.06
CA SER A 13 6.77 -12.10 4.24
C SER A 13 6.61 -11.76 2.76
N VAL A 14 5.41 -11.92 2.21
CA VAL A 14 5.15 -11.64 0.79
C VAL A 14 5.16 -10.14 0.51
N PHE A 15 4.54 -9.34 1.38
CA PHE A 15 4.41 -7.89 1.21
C PHE A 15 5.74 -7.14 1.44
N ALA A 16 6.61 -7.66 2.30
CA ALA A 16 7.96 -7.12 2.50
C ALA A 16 8.81 -7.16 1.22
N ILE A 17 8.53 -8.07 0.27
CA ILE A 17 9.22 -8.09 -1.03
C ILE A 17 8.91 -6.82 -1.82
N ALA A 18 7.66 -6.35 -1.77
CA ALA A 18 7.22 -5.13 -2.43
C ALA A 18 7.47 -3.86 -1.60
N GLY A 19 7.74 -4.01 -0.30
CA GLY A 19 7.97 -2.90 0.62
C GLY A 19 6.71 -2.12 0.96
N MET A 20 5.53 -2.73 0.85
CA MET A 20 4.23 -2.07 1.07
C MET A 20 3.58 -2.38 2.42
N GLY A 21 4.02 -3.44 3.10
CA GLY A 21 3.41 -3.89 4.34
C GLY A 21 2.02 -4.53 4.16
N ALA A 22 1.68 -5.49 5.02
CA ALA A 22 0.48 -6.33 4.85
C ALA A 22 -0.81 -5.79 5.51
N ALA A 23 -0.77 -4.63 6.18
CA ALA A 23 -1.90 -4.10 6.96
C ALA A 23 -3.22 -4.05 6.17
N GLY A 24 -3.18 -3.67 4.89
CA GLY A 24 -4.38 -3.54 4.06
C GLY A 24 -5.19 -4.81 3.87
N VAL A 25 -4.49 -5.95 3.78
CA VAL A 25 -5.13 -7.27 3.67
C VAL A 25 -5.41 -7.82 5.06
N LEU A 26 -4.54 -7.56 6.05
CA LEU A 26 -4.69 -8.09 7.39
C LEU A 26 -5.86 -7.50 8.18
N ILE A 27 -6.12 -6.19 8.07
CA ILE A 27 -7.20 -5.53 8.82
C ILE A 27 -8.57 -6.18 8.53
N PRO A 28 -9.01 -6.36 7.26
CA PRO A 28 -10.25 -7.06 6.94
C PRO A 28 -10.27 -8.51 7.43
N ASN A 29 -9.13 -9.22 7.35
CA ASN A 29 -9.03 -10.59 7.84
C ASN A 29 -9.19 -10.66 9.38
N TYR A 30 -8.61 -9.71 10.12
CA TYR A 30 -8.81 -9.62 11.56
C TYR A 30 -10.28 -9.30 11.91
N ILE A 31 -10.94 -8.44 11.15
CA ILE A 31 -12.38 -8.16 11.33
C ILE A 31 -13.21 -9.43 11.07
N ALA A 32 -12.90 -10.18 10.00
CA ALA A 32 -13.57 -11.44 9.69
C ALA A 32 -13.35 -12.51 10.78
N MET A 33 -12.23 -12.43 11.51
CA MET A 33 -11.94 -13.27 12.68
C MET A 33 -12.61 -12.79 13.97
N GLY A 34 -13.47 -11.76 13.90
CA GLY A 34 -14.29 -11.28 15.02
C GLY A 34 -13.70 -10.10 15.79
N LEU A 35 -12.60 -9.48 15.33
CA LEU A 35 -12.05 -8.29 15.98
C LEU A 35 -12.85 -7.04 15.62
N GLY A 36 -13.01 -6.15 16.60
CA GLY A 36 -13.53 -4.81 16.35
C GLY A 36 -12.63 -4.05 15.37
N VAL A 37 -13.22 -3.18 14.54
CA VAL A 37 -12.52 -2.45 13.47
C VAL A 37 -11.30 -1.69 14.01
N HIS A 38 -11.45 -1.02 15.15
CA HIS A 38 -10.35 -0.29 15.79
C HIS A 38 -9.22 -1.21 16.26
N ALA A 39 -9.56 -2.39 16.80
CA ALA A 39 -8.58 -3.38 17.22
C ALA A 39 -7.80 -3.97 16.03
N ALA A 40 -8.52 -4.29 14.96
CA ALA A 40 -7.93 -4.76 13.71
C ALA A 40 -6.97 -3.73 13.10
N MET A 41 -7.35 -2.44 13.07
CA MET A 41 -6.50 -1.34 12.60
C MET A 41 -5.22 -1.22 13.44
N LEU A 42 -5.35 -1.25 14.78
CA LEU A 42 -4.19 -1.15 15.66
C LEU A 42 -3.21 -2.31 15.44
N LEU A 43 -3.72 -3.54 15.34
CA LEU A 43 -2.90 -4.73 15.05
C LEU A 43 -2.25 -4.66 13.67
N GLY A 44 -3.01 -4.28 12.64
CA GLY A 44 -2.50 -4.15 11.28
C GLY A 44 -1.40 -3.09 11.15
N LEU A 45 -1.59 -1.91 11.74
CA LEU A 45 -0.59 -0.84 11.72
C LEU A 45 0.65 -1.19 12.56
N THR A 46 0.47 -1.87 13.70
CA THR A 46 1.59 -2.36 14.52
C THR A 46 2.41 -3.38 13.76
N GLN A 47 1.74 -4.34 13.11
CA GLN A 47 2.36 -5.32 12.23
C GLN A 47 3.15 -4.66 11.11
N ASN A 48 2.53 -3.70 10.40
CA ASN A 48 3.17 -2.95 9.33
C ASN A 48 4.44 -2.25 9.80
N THR A 49 4.34 -1.57 10.95
CA THR A 49 5.46 -0.86 11.55
C THR A 49 6.61 -1.81 11.88
N ALA A 50 6.31 -2.97 12.47
CA ALA A 50 7.32 -3.98 12.81
C ALA A 50 7.98 -4.60 11.56
N GLU A 51 7.19 -4.99 10.56
CA GLU A 51 7.66 -5.53 9.27
C GLU A 51 8.55 -4.53 8.54
N LEU A 52 8.06 -3.30 8.36
CA LEU A 52 8.71 -2.27 7.59
C LEU A 52 9.94 -1.70 8.30
N THR A 53 10.00 -1.75 9.64
CA THR A 53 11.22 -1.40 10.39
C THR A 53 12.37 -2.32 9.99
N VAL A 54 12.14 -3.63 9.97
CA VAL A 54 13.15 -4.60 9.56
C VAL A 54 13.48 -4.44 8.09
N ALA A 55 12.46 -4.35 7.23
CA ALA A 55 12.68 -4.22 5.79
C ALA A 55 13.50 -2.98 5.45
N THR A 56 13.18 -1.86 6.10
CA THR A 56 13.93 -0.60 5.96
C THR A 56 15.37 -0.76 6.47
N ALA A 57 15.58 -1.34 7.65
CA ALA A 57 16.92 -1.54 8.20
C ALA A 57 17.79 -2.44 7.31
N MET A 58 17.23 -3.54 6.80
CA MET A 58 17.94 -4.46 5.91
C MET A 58 18.24 -3.84 4.55
N ASN A 59 17.32 -3.06 3.99
CA ASN A 59 17.51 -2.35 2.73
C ASN A 59 18.50 -1.17 2.86
N TRP A 60 18.51 -0.51 4.02
CA TRP A 60 19.49 0.54 4.33
C TRP A 60 20.90 -0.02 4.37
N LYS A 61 21.11 -1.14 5.07
CA LYS A 61 22.41 -1.85 5.13
C LYS A 61 22.95 -2.25 3.75
N LYS A 62 22.08 -2.41 2.75
CA LYS A 62 22.45 -2.71 1.35
C LYS A 62 22.53 -1.49 0.42
N GLY A 63 22.39 -0.28 0.95
CA GLY A 63 22.47 0.95 0.16
C GLY A 63 21.36 1.11 -0.89
N LEU A 64 20.21 0.44 -0.69
CA LEU A 64 19.08 0.51 -1.63
C LEU A 64 18.18 1.72 -1.41
N ILE A 65 18.28 2.37 -0.25
CA ILE A 65 17.45 3.50 0.17
C ILE A 65 18.15 4.82 -0.15
N GLU A 66 17.45 5.73 -0.82
CA GLU A 66 17.89 7.09 -1.09
C GLU A 66 17.04 8.05 -0.24
N TRP A 67 17.49 8.30 0.99
CA TRP A 67 16.78 9.08 2.01
C TRP A 67 16.29 10.46 1.54
N ARG A 68 17.05 11.13 0.67
CA ARG A 68 16.62 12.41 0.08
C ARG A 68 15.35 12.28 -0.75
N LYS A 69 15.18 11.18 -1.48
CA LYS A 69 13.97 10.91 -2.27
C LYS A 69 12.83 10.42 -1.39
N VAL A 70 13.12 9.58 -0.40
CA VAL A 70 12.15 9.16 0.64
C VAL A 70 11.53 10.39 1.32
N ALA A 71 12.36 11.35 1.78
CA ALA A 71 11.88 12.56 2.44
C ALA A 71 10.92 13.38 1.57
N ARG A 72 11.11 13.41 0.24
CA ARG A 72 10.22 14.15 -0.68
C ARG A 72 8.80 13.57 -0.75
N VAL A 73 8.65 12.28 -0.48
CA VAL A 73 7.35 11.61 -0.41
C VAL A 73 6.83 11.61 1.02
N PHE A 74 7.67 11.21 1.97
CA PHE A 74 7.30 11.05 3.37
C PHE A 74 6.88 12.36 4.05
N VAL A 75 7.61 13.47 3.86
CA VAL A 75 7.29 14.74 4.54
C VAL A 75 5.87 15.23 4.22
N PRO A 76 5.46 15.38 2.94
CA PRO A 76 4.09 15.75 2.64
C PRO A 76 3.10 14.68 3.10
N ALA A 77 3.44 13.39 3.03
CA ALA A 77 2.57 12.33 3.54
C ALA A 77 2.29 12.50 5.05
N ALA A 78 3.33 12.64 5.86
CA ALA A 78 3.23 12.80 7.31
C ALA A 78 2.35 14.01 7.70
N LEU A 79 2.46 15.12 6.96
CA LEU A 79 1.65 16.32 7.21
C LEU A 79 0.16 16.11 6.87
N PHE A 80 -0.14 15.31 5.85
CA PHE A 80 -1.51 15.09 5.37
C PHE A 80 -2.23 13.91 6.05
N VAL A 81 -1.53 13.02 6.76
CA VAL A 81 -2.14 11.92 7.53
C VAL A 81 -3.18 12.43 8.54
N PRO A 82 -2.87 13.39 9.45
CA PRO A 82 -3.85 13.89 10.40
C PRO A 82 -5.06 14.55 9.73
N LEU A 83 -4.82 15.25 8.61
CA LEU A 83 -5.89 15.86 7.82
C LEU A 83 -6.83 14.80 7.23
N GLY A 84 -6.29 13.72 6.68
CA GLY A 84 -7.06 12.58 6.19
C GLY A 84 -7.88 11.93 7.30
N ALA A 85 -7.28 11.70 8.47
CA ALA A 85 -7.96 11.10 9.61
C ALA A 85 -9.13 11.95 10.11
N TYR A 86 -8.98 13.29 10.13
CA TYR A 86 -10.05 14.21 10.49
C TYR A 86 -11.22 14.19 9.49
N VAL A 87 -10.90 14.19 8.19
CA VAL A 87 -11.91 14.19 7.11
C VAL A 87 -12.68 12.86 7.04
N ASN A 88 -12.06 11.74 7.39
CA ASN A 88 -12.67 10.41 7.39
C ASN A 88 -14.01 10.35 8.14
N VAL A 89 -14.16 11.13 9.21
CA VAL A 89 -15.38 11.16 10.03
C VAL A 89 -16.61 11.68 9.25
N HIS A 90 -16.39 12.42 8.16
CA HIS A 90 -17.45 13.13 7.43
C HIS A 90 -17.71 12.59 6.02
N ILE A 91 -16.92 11.63 5.52
CA ILE A 91 -17.03 11.13 4.14
C ILE A 91 -17.56 9.70 4.10
N PRO A 92 -18.53 9.37 3.22
CA PRO A 92 -18.94 8.00 2.97
C PRO A 92 -17.76 7.12 2.54
N ARG A 93 -17.53 6.02 3.25
CA ARG A 93 -16.41 5.08 3.03
C ARG A 93 -16.27 4.61 1.58
N VAL A 94 -17.39 4.48 0.86
CA VAL A 94 -17.41 4.02 -0.54
C VAL A 94 -16.66 4.98 -1.47
N LEU A 95 -16.75 6.29 -1.25
CA LEU A 95 -16.05 7.28 -2.08
C LEU A 95 -14.52 7.17 -1.92
N VAL A 96 -14.06 6.90 -0.70
CA VAL A 96 -12.64 6.67 -0.41
C VAL A 96 -12.14 5.41 -1.11
N LEU A 97 -12.93 4.33 -1.08
CA LEU A 97 -12.60 3.08 -1.77
C LEU A 97 -12.54 3.26 -3.29
N VAL A 98 -13.48 4.01 -3.88
CA VAL A 98 -13.48 4.32 -5.32
C VAL A 98 -12.22 5.09 -5.71
N ALA A 99 -11.87 6.16 -4.97
CA ALA A 99 -10.66 6.92 -5.23
C ALA A 99 -9.40 6.04 -5.16
N PHE A 100 -9.33 5.15 -4.18
CA PHE A 100 -8.22 4.21 -4.04
C PHE A 100 -8.17 3.16 -5.16
N ALA A 101 -9.32 2.64 -5.60
CA ALA A 101 -9.39 1.71 -6.74
C ALA A 101 -8.90 2.36 -8.04
N LEU A 102 -9.33 3.59 -8.32
CA LEU A 102 -8.87 4.36 -9.47
C LEU A 102 -7.35 4.57 -9.42
N PHE A 103 -6.84 4.86 -8.23
CA PHE A 103 -5.42 5.03 -8.00
C PHE A 103 -4.63 3.74 -8.24
N LEU A 104 -5.12 2.58 -7.77
CA LEU A 104 -4.49 1.28 -8.01
C LEU A 104 -4.52 0.88 -9.49
N LEU A 105 -5.61 1.17 -10.21
CA LEU A 105 -5.67 0.98 -11.66
C LEU A 105 -4.62 1.82 -12.38
N PHE A 106 -4.45 3.06 -11.95
CA PHE A 106 -3.39 3.93 -12.46
C PHE A 106 -1.99 3.38 -12.11
N ALA A 107 -1.79 2.83 -10.91
CA ALA A 107 -0.57 2.15 -10.48
C ALA A 107 -0.18 1.01 -11.41
N LEU A 108 -1.12 0.08 -11.61
CA LEU A 108 -0.96 -1.07 -12.48
C LEU A 108 -0.68 -0.60 -13.91
N TYR A 109 -1.41 0.41 -14.39
CA TYR A 109 -1.20 0.93 -15.75
C TYR A 109 0.22 1.43 -15.91
N ARG A 110 0.72 2.26 -14.99
CA ARG A 110 2.06 2.84 -15.09
C ARG A 110 3.15 1.79 -14.95
N MET A 111 2.98 0.86 -14.01
CA MET A 111 3.97 -0.18 -13.75
C MET A 111 4.02 -1.24 -14.86
N LEU A 112 2.93 -1.46 -15.61
CA LEU A 112 2.90 -2.28 -16.82
C LEU A 112 3.36 -1.51 -18.08
N SER A 113 2.98 -0.24 -18.19
CA SER A 113 3.17 0.56 -19.41
C SER A 113 4.56 1.14 -19.53
N SER A 114 5.13 1.68 -18.46
CA SER A 114 6.47 2.28 -18.50
C SER A 114 7.56 1.22 -18.31
N GLY A 115 8.56 1.25 -19.20
CA GLY A 115 9.91 0.95 -18.71
C GLY A 115 10.18 2.00 -17.65
N MET A 116 10.36 1.56 -16.41
CA MET A 116 10.53 2.44 -15.25
C MET A 116 11.55 3.56 -15.59
N ALA A 117 11.22 4.78 -15.17
CA ALA A 117 11.87 6.09 -15.38
C ALA A 117 11.63 6.85 -16.70
N GLU A 118 10.97 8.01 -16.56
CA GLU A 118 11.27 9.25 -17.28
C GLU A 118 11.22 10.43 -16.29
N GLY A 119 12.30 11.21 -16.27
CA GLY A 119 12.45 12.59 -15.75
C GLY A 119 11.57 13.02 -14.58
N GLY A 120 12.18 13.12 -13.40
CA GLY A 120 11.54 13.57 -12.16
C GLY A 120 11.10 15.03 -12.21
N ASP A 121 9.84 15.25 -12.56
CA ASP A 121 9.15 16.50 -12.30
C ASP A 121 8.93 16.59 -10.77
N GLY A 122 9.78 17.37 -10.11
CA GLY A 122 9.96 17.32 -8.65
C GLY A 122 8.66 17.48 -7.87
N TRP A 123 7.77 18.36 -8.32
CA TRP A 123 6.48 18.65 -7.67
C TRP A 123 5.52 17.46 -7.66
N LYS A 124 5.52 16.62 -8.71
CA LYS A 124 4.62 15.46 -8.81
C LYS A 124 4.88 14.45 -7.68
N ILE A 125 6.13 14.33 -7.25
CA ILE A 125 6.52 13.41 -6.16
C ILE A 125 6.00 13.91 -4.82
N TYR A 126 6.05 15.23 -4.56
CA TYR A 126 5.46 15.81 -3.36
C TYR A 126 3.95 15.67 -3.36
N ALA A 127 3.30 15.88 -4.50
CA ALA A 127 1.86 15.69 -4.66
C ALA A 127 1.45 14.24 -4.40
N LEU A 128 2.19 13.26 -4.95
CA LEU A 128 1.95 11.84 -4.67
C LEU A 128 2.13 11.51 -3.19
N GLY A 129 3.13 12.09 -2.52
CA GLY A 129 3.29 11.94 -1.06
C GLY A 129 2.13 12.55 -0.27
N ALA A 130 1.64 13.74 -0.64
CA ALA A 130 0.47 14.33 0.01
C ALA A 130 -0.79 13.46 -0.17
N VAL A 131 -1.00 12.92 -1.38
CA VAL A 131 -2.09 11.99 -1.67
C VAL A 131 -1.93 10.69 -0.87
N GLU A 132 -0.72 10.15 -0.75
CA GLU A 132 -0.42 8.98 0.08
C GLU A 132 -0.81 9.21 1.53
N GLY A 133 -0.32 10.28 2.14
CA GLY A 133 -0.60 10.61 3.53
C GLY A 133 -2.08 10.85 3.79
N PHE A 134 -2.71 11.66 2.95
CA PHE A 134 -4.14 11.93 3.04
C PHE A 134 -4.97 10.65 2.93
N THR A 135 -4.62 9.77 1.99
CA THR A 135 -5.30 8.48 1.81
C THR A 135 -5.06 7.55 3.00
N ALA A 136 -3.82 7.49 3.51
CA ALA A 136 -3.51 6.66 4.68
C ALA A 136 -4.30 7.10 5.92
N GLY A 137 -4.39 8.42 6.12
CA GLY A 137 -5.24 9.03 7.14
C GLY A 137 -6.73 8.75 6.94
N LEU A 138 -7.23 8.82 5.70
CA LEU A 138 -8.63 8.52 5.39
C LEU A 138 -9.01 7.06 5.65
N ILE A 139 -8.17 6.11 5.24
CA ILE A 139 -8.52 4.68 5.33
C ILE A 139 -8.23 4.13 6.74
N GLY A 140 -7.30 4.75 7.49
CA GLY A 140 -6.82 4.22 8.77
C GLY A 140 -5.89 3.03 8.62
N MET A 141 -5.18 2.98 7.49
CA MET A 141 -4.15 2.01 7.17
C MET A 141 -3.15 2.65 6.22
N ASP A 142 -1.99 2.03 6.07
CA ASP A 142 -0.95 2.52 5.18
C ASP A 142 -1.38 2.50 3.70
N ALA A 143 -1.03 3.55 2.95
CA ALA A 143 -1.35 3.71 1.54
C ALA A 143 -0.11 3.45 0.66
N ALA A 144 0.77 2.53 1.07
CA ALA A 144 2.04 2.25 0.40
C ALA A 144 2.01 1.96 -1.12
N PRO A 145 0.91 1.44 -1.73
CA PRO A 145 0.80 1.42 -3.19
C PRO A 145 1.04 2.79 -3.85
N ILE A 146 0.74 3.89 -3.16
CA ILE A 146 0.98 5.26 -3.63
C ILE A 146 2.48 5.59 -3.67
N ALA A 147 3.20 5.32 -2.58
CA ALA A 147 4.66 5.41 -2.56
C ALA A 147 5.30 4.52 -3.63
N LEU A 148 4.80 3.30 -3.83
CA LEU A 148 5.31 2.38 -4.85
C LEU A 148 5.28 3.00 -6.24
N ILE A 149 4.18 3.67 -6.60
CA ILE A 149 4.10 4.43 -7.86
C ILE A 149 5.13 5.57 -7.86
N ALA A 150 5.16 6.38 -6.80
CA ALA A 150 6.07 7.53 -6.71
C ALA A 150 7.54 7.12 -6.93
N PHE A 151 7.96 6.00 -6.33
CA PHE A 151 9.31 5.49 -6.51
C PHE A 151 9.53 4.78 -7.85
N SER A 152 8.49 4.23 -8.47
CA SER A 152 8.59 3.70 -9.85
C SER A 152 8.91 4.78 -10.89
N TYR A 153 8.56 6.05 -10.61
CA TYR A 153 9.00 7.21 -11.41
C TYR A 153 10.48 7.53 -11.20
N LEU A 154 10.99 7.31 -10.00
CA LEU A 154 12.34 7.70 -9.58
C LEU A 154 13.41 6.65 -9.85
N PHE A 155 13.01 5.38 -9.95
CA PHE A 155 13.94 4.27 -10.05
C PHE A 155 13.55 3.27 -11.12
N ARG A 156 14.55 2.85 -11.91
CA ARG A 156 14.38 1.75 -12.86
C ARG A 156 14.44 0.37 -12.21
N ASN A 157 15.10 0.28 -11.05
CA ASN A 157 15.36 -0.98 -10.37
C ASN A 157 14.21 -1.29 -9.38
N PRO A 158 13.43 -2.36 -9.57
CA PRO A 158 12.36 -2.76 -8.66
C PRO A 158 12.81 -2.95 -7.21
N LYS A 159 14.06 -3.38 -6.99
CA LYS A 159 14.60 -3.49 -5.62
C LYS A 159 14.76 -2.14 -4.95
N LYS A 160 15.19 -1.10 -5.69
CA LYS A 160 15.23 0.27 -5.16
C LYS A 160 13.82 0.80 -4.93
N VAL A 161 12.87 0.52 -5.82
CA VAL A 161 11.46 0.91 -5.63
C VAL A 161 10.91 0.33 -4.34
N SER A 162 11.01 -0.98 -4.13
CA SER A 162 10.54 -1.63 -2.90
C SER A 162 11.25 -1.09 -1.66
N ALA A 163 12.58 -0.93 -1.70
CA ALA A 163 13.34 -0.41 -0.57
C ALA A 163 12.92 1.01 -0.14
N ASN A 164 12.72 1.92 -1.09
CA ASN A 164 12.32 3.30 -0.78
C ASN A 164 10.84 3.40 -0.42
N THR A 165 10.00 2.52 -0.98
CA THR A 165 8.59 2.35 -0.58
C THR A 165 8.53 1.91 0.87
N ALA A 166 9.30 0.89 1.26
CA ALA A 166 9.32 0.38 2.64
C ALA A 166 9.70 1.46 3.66
N ALA A 167 10.70 2.29 3.33
CA ALA A 167 11.13 3.38 4.20
C ALA A 167 10.05 4.47 4.36
N THR A 168 9.34 4.77 3.27
CA THR A 168 8.25 5.77 3.29
C THR A 168 7.04 5.22 4.03
N ALA A 169 6.62 4.00 3.68
CA ALA A 169 5.55 3.23 4.29
C ALA A 169 5.76 3.07 5.81
N LEU A 170 7.01 2.84 6.27
CA LEU A 170 7.33 2.79 7.69
C LEU A 170 6.98 4.11 8.38
N GLY A 171 7.41 5.23 7.80
CA GLY A 171 7.14 6.56 8.33
C GLY A 171 5.63 6.86 8.33
N VAL A 172 4.95 6.64 7.20
CA VAL A 172 3.51 6.89 7.06
C VAL A 172 2.69 5.99 7.99
N SER A 173 3.02 4.70 8.06
CA SER A 173 2.41 3.75 9.01
C SER A 173 2.60 4.20 10.45
N GLY A 174 3.80 4.66 10.82
CA GLY A 174 4.09 5.17 12.16
C GLY A 174 3.28 6.41 12.51
N VAL A 175 3.21 7.40 11.61
CA VAL A 175 2.39 8.61 11.81
C VAL A 175 0.90 8.27 11.88
N THR A 176 0.44 7.35 11.04
CA THR A 176 -0.96 6.89 11.03
C THR A 176 -1.29 6.17 12.34
N LEU A 177 -0.42 5.26 12.79
CA LEU A 177 -0.56 4.57 14.07
C LEU A 177 -0.65 5.56 15.23
N LEU A 178 0.25 6.54 15.29
CA LEU A 178 0.23 7.59 16.34
C LEU A 178 -1.04 8.44 16.27
N THR A 179 -1.46 8.84 15.07
CA THR A 179 -2.68 9.64 14.88
C THR A 179 -3.90 8.89 15.40
N TYR A 180 -4.04 7.62 15.05
CA TYR A 180 -5.17 6.80 15.45
C TYR A 180 -5.12 6.37 16.92
N THR A 181 -3.94 6.18 17.53
CA THR A 181 -3.86 5.90 18.97
C THR A 181 -4.22 7.11 19.83
N ILE A 182 -4.02 8.33 19.33
CA ILE A 182 -4.43 9.58 20.01
C ILE A 182 -5.94 9.83 19.84
N ILE A 183 -6.48 9.56 18.65
CA ILE A 183 -7.90 9.84 18.34
C ILE A 183 -8.85 8.76 18.88
N LEU A 184 -8.44 7.49 18.87
CA LEU A 184 -9.32 6.39 19.24
C LEU A 184 -9.40 6.20 20.77
N PRO A 185 -10.59 5.86 21.30
CA PRO A 185 -10.74 5.48 22.70
C PRO A 185 -9.87 4.25 23.03
N ARG A 186 -9.46 4.09 24.29
CA ARG A 186 -8.63 2.96 24.74
C ARG A 186 -9.21 1.64 24.26
N ILE A 187 -8.50 0.99 23.35
CA ILE A 187 -8.94 -0.25 22.72
C ILE A 187 -8.49 -1.42 23.59
N PRO A 188 -9.41 -2.26 24.10
CA PRO A 188 -9.04 -3.43 24.88
C PRO A 188 -8.47 -4.49 23.94
N ILE A 189 -7.15 -4.48 23.73
CA ILE A 189 -6.42 -5.55 23.05
C ILE A 189 -5.46 -6.18 24.06
N ALA A 190 -5.48 -7.50 24.14
CA ALA A 190 -4.51 -8.24 24.93
C ALA A 190 -3.09 -7.95 24.40
N MET A 191 -2.20 -7.50 25.29
CA MET A 191 -0.79 -7.22 24.94
C MET A 191 -0.11 -8.42 24.28
N GLU A 192 -0.47 -9.63 24.67
CA GLU A 192 -0.01 -10.88 24.05
C GLU A 192 -0.33 -10.95 22.54
N THR A 193 -1.52 -10.52 22.14
CA THR A 193 -1.91 -10.53 20.71
C THR A 193 -1.14 -9.48 19.93
N LEU A 194 -0.94 -8.29 20.52
CA LEU A 194 -0.15 -7.22 19.92
C LEU A 194 1.30 -7.66 19.71
N VAL A 195 1.91 -8.28 20.72
CA VAL A 195 3.28 -8.80 20.66
C VAL A 195 3.38 -9.96 19.66
N ALA A 196 2.43 -10.89 19.66
CA ALA A 196 2.43 -12.03 18.72
C ALA A 196 2.29 -11.58 17.25
N VAL A 197 1.42 -10.60 16.98
CA VAL A 197 1.23 -10.05 15.63
C VAL A 197 2.43 -9.20 15.21
N GLY A 198 2.97 -8.38 16.12
CA GLY A 198 4.17 -7.58 15.87
C GLY A 198 5.40 -8.45 15.61
N THR A 199 5.60 -9.52 16.39
CA THR A 199 6.70 -10.47 16.17
C THR A 199 6.53 -11.25 14.87
N ALA A 200 5.32 -11.69 14.52
CA ALA A 200 5.05 -12.30 13.22
C ALA A 200 5.36 -11.35 12.05
N GLY A 201 4.96 -10.08 12.17
CA GLY A 201 5.28 -9.03 11.20
C GLY A 201 6.79 -8.80 11.08
N PHE A 202 7.50 -8.72 12.21
CA PHE A 202 8.96 -8.57 12.26
C PHE A 202 9.68 -9.73 11.56
N LEU A 203 9.34 -10.97 11.91
CA LEU A 203 9.91 -12.17 11.29
C LEU A 203 9.56 -12.25 9.80
N GLY A 204 8.32 -11.89 9.43
CA GLY A 204 7.92 -11.81 8.03
C GLY A 204 8.75 -10.77 7.27
N GLY A 205 8.99 -9.61 7.86
CA GLY A 205 9.86 -8.57 7.32
C GLY A 205 11.29 -9.07 7.06
N ILE A 206 11.85 -9.87 7.97
CA ILE A 206 13.16 -10.53 7.76
C ILE A 206 13.08 -11.45 6.55
N THR A 207 12.16 -12.40 6.55
CA THR A 207 12.03 -13.43 5.51
C THR A 207 11.81 -12.81 4.14
N GLY A 208 10.87 -11.87 4.02
CA GLY A 208 10.55 -11.19 2.77
C GLY A 208 11.70 -10.33 2.25
N SER A 209 12.40 -9.61 3.13
CA SER A 209 13.55 -8.80 2.74
C SER A 209 14.74 -9.65 2.29
N LEU A 210 15.01 -10.76 2.98
CA LEU A 210 16.02 -11.73 2.55
C LEU A 210 15.68 -12.30 1.18
N LEU A 211 14.41 -12.68 0.98
CA LEU A 211 13.95 -13.23 -0.29
C LEU A 211 14.06 -12.21 -1.43
N MET A 212 13.60 -10.98 -1.22
CA MET A 212 13.74 -9.85 -2.13
C MET A 212 15.20 -9.64 -2.58
N HIS A 213 16.15 -9.79 -1.66
CA HIS A 213 17.56 -9.64 -1.98
C HIS A 213 18.10 -10.78 -2.84
N ARG A 214 17.61 -12.01 -2.66
CA ARG A 214 18.05 -13.22 -3.37
C ARG A 214 17.43 -13.37 -4.76
N ILE A 215 16.19 -12.92 -4.95
CA ILE A 215 15.49 -13.07 -6.24
C ILE A 215 15.93 -12.02 -7.27
N LYS A 216 15.74 -12.31 -8.56
CA LYS A 216 16.02 -11.35 -9.64
C LYS A 216 15.07 -10.15 -9.55
N PRO A 217 15.50 -8.92 -9.90
CA PRO A 217 14.64 -7.73 -9.86
C PRO A 217 13.34 -7.88 -10.66
N LEU A 218 13.36 -8.68 -11.73
CA LEU A 218 12.17 -9.01 -12.52
C LEU A 218 11.08 -9.69 -11.67
N TYR A 219 11.45 -10.64 -10.80
CA TYR A 219 10.49 -11.31 -9.92
C TYR A 219 9.96 -10.38 -8.84
N VAL A 220 10.78 -9.46 -8.30
CA VAL A 220 10.30 -8.40 -7.39
C VAL A 220 9.21 -7.55 -8.06
N ARG A 221 9.42 -7.18 -9.33
CA ARG A 221 8.41 -6.45 -10.12
C ARG A 221 7.12 -7.26 -10.28
N TYR A 222 7.22 -8.55 -10.56
CA TYR A 222 6.03 -9.41 -10.66
C TYR A 222 5.30 -9.56 -9.33
N THR A 223 6.02 -9.70 -8.22
CA THR A 223 5.43 -9.73 -6.88
C THR A 223 4.67 -8.45 -6.57
N MET A 224 5.27 -7.28 -6.85
CA MET A 224 4.60 -5.99 -6.72
C MET A 224 3.32 -5.90 -7.57
N LEU A 225 3.38 -6.31 -8.85
CA LEU A 225 2.20 -6.31 -9.74
C LEU A 225 1.11 -7.25 -9.22
N ALA A 226 1.48 -8.44 -8.73
CA ALA A 226 0.55 -9.39 -8.16
C ALA A 226 -0.15 -8.81 -6.93
N ILE A 227 0.61 -8.19 -6.01
CA ILE A 227 0.06 -7.58 -4.80
C ILE A 227 -0.87 -6.42 -5.13
N LEU A 228 -0.47 -5.52 -6.04
CA LEU A 228 -1.32 -4.41 -6.48
C LEU A 228 -2.62 -4.91 -7.12
N SER A 229 -2.54 -5.98 -7.91
CA SER A 229 -3.71 -6.58 -8.56
C SER A 229 -4.65 -7.21 -7.54
N LEU A 230 -4.11 -7.93 -6.55
CA LEU A 230 -4.90 -8.50 -5.45
C LEU A 230 -5.57 -7.41 -4.61
N ALA A 231 -4.85 -6.36 -4.25
CA ALA A 231 -5.39 -5.22 -3.53
C ALA A 231 -6.55 -4.57 -4.30
N LEU A 232 -6.37 -4.37 -5.61
CA LEU A 232 -7.43 -3.82 -6.47
C LEU A 232 -8.67 -4.70 -6.46
N ILE A 233 -8.53 -6.01 -6.65
CA ILE A 233 -9.65 -6.96 -6.61
C ILE A 233 -10.39 -6.85 -5.27
N GLU A 234 -9.66 -6.83 -4.16
CA GLU A 234 -10.26 -6.74 -2.83
C GLU A 234 -11.07 -5.46 -2.63
N ILE A 235 -10.56 -4.32 -3.10
CA ILE A 235 -11.25 -3.03 -2.99
C ILE A 235 -12.48 -2.99 -3.91
N VAL A 236 -12.37 -3.50 -5.13
CA VAL A 236 -13.51 -3.60 -6.05
C VAL A 236 -14.62 -4.46 -5.43
N MET A 237 -14.29 -5.60 -4.82
CA MET A 237 -15.25 -6.44 -4.12
C MET A 237 -15.94 -5.70 -2.95
N LYS A 238 -15.19 -4.87 -2.21
CA LYS A 238 -15.76 -4.04 -1.14
C LYS A 238 -16.68 -2.93 -1.66
N ILE A 239 -16.38 -2.37 -2.85
CA ILE A 239 -17.26 -1.37 -3.48
C ILE A 239 -18.55 -2.04 -3.96
N LEU A 240 -18.45 -3.22 -4.57
CA LEU A 240 -19.61 -3.97 -5.08
C LEU A 240 -20.56 -4.39 -3.96
N THR A 241 -20.01 -4.80 -2.81
CA THR A 241 -20.80 -5.24 -1.64
C THR A 241 -21.15 -4.11 -0.68
N ALA A 242 -20.80 -2.86 -0.99
CA ALA A 242 -21.08 -1.73 -0.11
C ALA A 242 -22.57 -1.44 0.00
N ASN A 243 -23.07 -1.39 1.23
CA ASN A 243 -24.46 -1.04 1.53
C ASN A 243 -24.62 0.48 1.63
N VAL A 244 -24.87 1.15 0.50
CA VAL A 244 -25.02 2.61 0.35
C VAL A 244 -26.24 2.93 -0.54
N PRO A 245 -26.76 4.18 -0.52
CA PRO A 245 -27.86 4.57 -1.39
C PRO A 245 -27.61 4.18 -2.86
N GLU A 246 -28.65 3.71 -3.53
CA GLU A 246 -28.55 3.10 -4.86
C GLU A 246 -27.88 4.00 -5.89
N THR A 247 -28.18 5.31 -5.84
CA THR A 247 -27.55 6.32 -6.71
C THR A 247 -26.04 6.43 -6.51
N LEU A 248 -25.59 6.39 -5.25
CA LEU A 248 -24.17 6.42 -4.89
C LEU A 248 -23.48 5.11 -5.27
N HIS A 249 -24.17 3.98 -5.14
CA HIS A 249 -23.68 2.67 -5.55
C HIS A 249 -23.46 2.60 -7.06
N MET A 250 -24.47 2.99 -7.86
CA MET A 250 -24.36 3.03 -9.33
C MET A 250 -23.23 3.94 -9.81
N LEU A 251 -23.09 5.13 -9.23
CA LEU A 251 -22.00 6.06 -9.57
C LEU A 251 -20.63 5.45 -9.23
N SER A 252 -20.50 4.81 -8.07
CA SER A 252 -19.25 4.20 -7.60
C SER A 252 -18.82 3.03 -8.50
N VAL A 253 -19.75 2.12 -8.80
CA VAL A 253 -19.51 0.97 -9.68
C VAL A 253 -19.22 1.45 -11.10
N GLY A 254 -20.01 2.41 -11.61
CA GLY A 254 -19.82 2.98 -12.94
C GLY A 254 -18.45 3.63 -13.11
N ALA A 255 -17.97 4.39 -12.12
CA ALA A 255 -16.64 5.01 -12.15
C ALA A 255 -15.52 3.97 -12.22
N VAL A 256 -15.58 2.92 -11.39
CA VAL A 256 -14.57 1.86 -11.36
C VAL A 256 -14.55 1.05 -12.66
N VAL A 257 -15.73 0.66 -13.15
CA VAL A 257 -15.87 -0.08 -14.42
C VAL A 257 -15.38 0.77 -15.60
N GLY A 258 -15.77 2.04 -15.67
CA GLY A 258 -15.32 2.96 -16.71
C GLY A 258 -13.79 3.13 -16.70
N ALA A 259 -13.19 3.28 -15.53
CA ALA A 259 -11.74 3.36 -15.40
C ALA A 259 -11.03 2.05 -15.77
N PHE A 260 -11.61 0.89 -15.44
CA PHE A 260 -11.09 -0.40 -15.86
C PHE A 260 -11.11 -0.57 -17.38
N LEU A 261 -12.21 -0.17 -18.03
CA LEU A 261 -12.31 -0.18 -19.50
C LEU A 261 -11.28 0.76 -20.13
N ALA A 262 -11.10 1.96 -19.57
CA ALA A 262 -10.07 2.90 -20.01
C ALA A 262 -8.64 2.34 -19.84
N PHE A 263 -8.39 1.65 -18.72
CA PHE A 263 -7.14 0.92 -18.46
C PHE A 263 -6.88 -0.15 -19.54
N LEU A 264 -7.86 -1.02 -19.82
CA LEU A 264 -7.75 -2.06 -20.84
C LEU A 264 -7.51 -1.46 -22.23
N TYR A 265 -8.25 -0.42 -22.58
CA TYR A 265 -8.10 0.29 -23.85
C TYR A 265 -6.71 0.91 -24.01
N GLY A 266 -6.23 1.61 -22.98
CA GLY A 266 -4.90 2.22 -22.96
C GLY A 266 -3.78 1.19 -23.06
N MET A 267 -3.98 0.01 -22.48
CA MET A 267 -3.05 -1.12 -22.57
C MET A 267 -3.06 -1.74 -23.99
N GLY A 268 -4.24 -2.01 -24.55
CA GLY A 268 -4.40 -2.56 -25.90
C GLY A 268 -3.78 -1.69 -26.99
N ARG A 269 -4.02 -0.37 -26.94
CA ARG A 269 -3.38 0.60 -27.87
C ARG A 269 -1.85 0.59 -27.80
N ARG A 270 -1.26 0.33 -26.63
CA ARG A 270 0.21 0.26 -26.48
C ARG A 270 0.79 -1.04 -27.03
N MET A 271 0.13 -2.18 -26.80
CA MET A 271 0.59 -3.46 -27.35
C MET A 271 0.58 -3.42 -28.89
N ALA A 272 -0.44 -2.80 -29.48
CA ALA A 272 -0.55 -2.60 -30.93
C ALA A 272 0.52 -1.65 -31.52
N ARG A 273 1.19 -0.83 -30.69
CA ARG A 273 2.24 0.12 -31.11
C ARG A 273 3.67 -0.38 -30.89
N ARG A 274 3.86 -1.61 -30.39
CA ARG A 274 5.20 -2.20 -30.33
C ARG A 274 5.64 -2.51 -31.77
N PRO A 275 6.76 -1.95 -32.27
CA PRO A 275 7.25 -2.32 -33.59
C PRO A 275 7.51 -3.83 -33.61
N SER A 276 7.09 -4.50 -34.68
CA SER A 276 7.48 -5.90 -34.92
C SER A 276 8.99 -6.02 -34.78
N PRO A 277 9.52 -7.09 -34.15
CA PRO A 277 10.95 -7.35 -34.22
C PRO A 277 11.34 -7.35 -35.70
N ALA A 278 12.31 -6.50 -36.05
CA ALA A 278 12.86 -6.48 -37.40
C ALA A 278 13.38 -7.89 -37.74
N PRO A 279 13.19 -8.36 -38.98
CA PRO A 279 13.51 -9.72 -39.40
C PRO A 279 14.99 -10.07 -39.19
#